data_AF-A0A3B9HWR3-F1
#
_entry.id   AF-A0A3B9HWR3-F1
#
_cell.length_a   1.000
_cell.length_b   1.000
_cell.length_c   1.000
_cell.angle_alpha   90.00
_cell.angle_beta   90.00
_cell.angle_gamma   90.00
#
_symmetry.space_group_name_H-M   'P 1'
#
loop_
_entity.id
_entity.type
_entity.pdbx_description
1 polymer ?
#
loop_
_entity_poly.entity_id
_entity_poly.type
_entity_poly.pdbx_seq_one_letter_code
_entity_poly.pdbx_strand_id
1 'polypeptide(L)'
;MLAVAFSFCTGLLEAATKHDIFETSERIKELNQKISAAYEELRVLNEEGGEHAQEQAQLIMAEIKEMKAELSVLEQSLASMKSGGPKLRSGKGDPRDRRR
;
A
#
# COMPACT_ATOMS: atom_id res chain seq x y z
N MET A 1 -11.80 38.23 3.39
CA MET A 1 -12.54 36.94 3.40
C MET A 1 -11.88 35.81 2.59
N LEU A 2 -10.76 36.02 1.87
CA LEU A 2 -10.09 34.95 1.09
C LEU A 2 -9.25 33.98 1.94
N ALA A 3 -8.67 34.43 3.05
CA ALA A 3 -7.82 33.58 3.92
C ALA A 3 -8.59 32.46 4.63
N VAL A 4 -9.89 32.67 4.88
CA VAL A 4 -10.75 31.71 5.58
C VAL A 4 -11.12 30.54 4.66
N ALA A 5 -11.38 30.82 3.37
CA ALA A 5 -11.73 29.80 2.38
C ALA A 5 -10.60 28.79 2.12
N PHE A 6 -9.34 29.26 2.08
CA PHE A 6 -8.17 28.38 1.92
C PHE A 6 -8.00 27.42 3.10
N SER A 7 -8.25 27.89 4.33
CA SER A 7 -8.11 27.09 5.55
C SER A 7 -9.16 25.96 5.65
N PHE A 8 -10.37 26.17 5.15
CA PHE A 8 -11.41 25.15 5.13
C PHE A 8 -11.15 24.07 4.07
N CYS A 9 -10.68 24.46 2.88
CA CYS A 9 -10.32 23.50 1.84
C CYS A 9 -9.15 22.59 2.25
N THR A 10 -8.15 23.13 2.96
CA THR A 10 -7.02 22.32 3.47
C THR A 10 -7.45 21.31 4.53
N GLY A 11 -8.38 21.68 5.43
CA GLY A 11 -8.85 20.77 6.47
C GLY A 11 -9.65 19.57 5.93
N LEU A 12 -10.48 19.79 4.91
CA LEU A 12 -11.23 18.71 4.24
C LEU A 12 -10.31 17.78 3.45
N LEU A 13 -9.30 18.33 2.76
CA LEU A 13 -8.31 17.55 2.02
C LEU A 13 -7.45 16.68 2.96
N GLU A 14 -7.05 17.24 4.10
CA GLU A 14 -6.27 16.53 5.11
C GLU A 14 -7.08 15.41 5.79
N ALA A 15 -8.37 15.64 6.06
CA ALA A 15 -9.27 14.63 6.61
C ALA A 15 -9.52 13.47 5.63
N ALA A 16 -9.75 13.77 4.34
CA ALA A 16 -9.88 12.76 3.29
C ALA A 16 -8.60 11.91 3.18
N THR A 17 -7.43 12.56 3.18
CA THR A 17 -6.14 11.84 3.11
C THR A 17 -5.91 10.94 4.33
N LYS A 18 -6.27 11.39 5.54
CA LYS A 18 -6.17 10.55 6.75
C LYS A 18 -7.10 9.34 6.68
N HIS A 19 -8.30 9.52 6.13
CA HIS A 19 -9.25 8.44 5.94
C HIS A 19 -8.72 7.40 4.94
N ASP A 20 -8.18 7.83 3.81
CA ASP A 20 -7.62 6.95 2.78
C ASP A 20 -6.41 6.15 3.30
N ILE A 21 -5.55 6.80 4.10
CA ILE A 21 -4.43 6.15 4.78
C ILE A 21 -4.95 5.08 5.75
N PHE A 22 -6.01 5.36 6.50
CA PHE A 22 -6.61 4.43 7.43
C PHE A 22 -7.20 3.21 6.70
N GLU A 23 -8.04 3.43 5.67
CA GLU A 23 -8.63 2.35 4.89
C GLU A 23 -7.57 1.46 4.23
N THR A 24 -6.55 2.07 3.65
CA THR A 24 -5.45 1.33 3.02
C THR A 24 -4.67 0.51 4.06
N SER A 25 -4.48 1.05 5.27
CA SER A 25 -3.82 0.32 6.36
C SER A 25 -4.65 -0.88 6.84
N GLU A 26 -5.97 -0.73 6.95
CA GLU A 26 -6.85 -1.85 7.31
C GLU A 26 -6.87 -2.93 6.21
N ARG A 27 -6.91 -2.54 4.92
CA ARG A 27 -6.80 -3.51 3.82
C ARG A 27 -5.48 -4.28 3.85
N ILE A 28 -4.36 -3.61 4.11
CA ILE A 28 -3.05 -4.28 4.27
C ILE A 28 -3.09 -5.30 5.42
N LYS A 29 -3.73 -4.96 6.52
CA LYS A 29 -3.87 -5.86 7.68
C LYS A 29 -4.74 -7.08 7.36
N GLU A 30 -5.88 -6.88 6.71
CA GLU A 30 -6.75 -7.97 6.25
C GLU A 30 -6.03 -8.89 5.26
N LEU A 31 -5.28 -8.32 4.31
CA LEU A 31 -4.54 -9.10 3.33
C LEU A 31 -3.42 -9.93 3.97
N ASN A 32 -2.72 -9.37 4.96
CA ASN A 32 -1.73 -10.11 5.75
C ASN A 32 -2.37 -11.29 6.48
N GLN A 33 -3.56 -11.11 7.07
CA GLN A 33 -4.29 -12.20 7.74
C GLN A 33 -4.67 -13.31 6.76
N LYS A 34 -5.14 -12.96 5.55
CA LYS A 34 -5.45 -13.93 4.50
C LYS A 34 -4.21 -14.70 4.04
N ILE A 35 -3.08 -14.01 3.83
CA ILE A 35 -1.81 -14.64 3.49
C ILE A 35 -1.38 -15.62 4.59
N SER A 36 -1.48 -15.24 5.86
CA SER A 36 -1.16 -16.14 6.98
C SER A 36 -2.06 -17.37 7.01
N ALA A 37 -3.38 -17.19 6.81
CA ALA A 37 -4.31 -18.32 6.77
C ALA A 37 -4.00 -19.28 5.61
N ALA A 38 -3.73 -18.75 4.42
CA ALA A 38 -3.36 -19.54 3.25
C ALA A 38 -2.05 -20.31 3.46
N TYR A 39 -1.07 -19.73 4.17
CA TYR A 39 0.14 -20.46 4.55
C TYR A 39 -0.12 -21.63 5.49
N GLU A 40 -1.07 -21.52 6.42
CA GLU A 40 -1.42 -22.64 7.28
C GLU A 40 -2.21 -23.72 6.54
N GLU A 41 -3.09 -23.35 5.61
CA GLU A 41 -3.76 -24.31 4.73
C GLU A 41 -2.75 -25.08 3.88
N LEU A 42 -1.75 -24.39 3.33
CA LEU A 42 -0.64 -25.01 2.61
C LEU A 42 0.17 -25.96 3.50
N ARG A 43 0.33 -25.64 4.80
CA ARG A 43 0.99 -26.54 5.75
C ARG A 43 0.18 -27.82 5.95
N VAL A 44 -1.13 -27.70 6.13
CA VAL A 44 -2.04 -28.84 6.26
C VAL A 44 -2.00 -29.72 5.01
N LEU A 45 -2.07 -29.15 3.80
CA LEU A 45 -1.99 -29.92 2.56
C LEU A 45 -0.65 -30.65 2.39
N ASN A 46 0.46 -30.02 2.82
CA ASN A 46 1.76 -30.69 2.81
C ASN A 46 1.84 -31.82 3.83
N GLU A 47 1.14 -31.73 4.96
CA GLU A 47 1.02 -32.80 5.95
C GLU A 47 0.15 -33.96 5.46
N GLU A 48 -0.95 -33.68 4.73
CA GLU A 48 -1.81 -34.68 4.10
C GLU A 48 -1.07 -35.49 3.02
N GLY A 49 -0.33 -34.80 2.16
CA GLY A 49 0.44 -35.40 1.08
C GLY A 49 -0.44 -36.02 -0.03
N GLY A 50 0.24 -36.60 -1.04
CA GLY A 50 -0.41 -37.17 -2.22
C GLY A 50 -0.65 -36.16 -3.35
N GLU A 51 -0.99 -36.68 -4.52
CA GLU A 51 -1.06 -35.89 -5.77
C GLU A 51 -2.11 -34.78 -5.70
N HIS A 52 -3.29 -35.08 -5.16
CA HIS A 52 -4.37 -34.09 -5.05
C HIS A 52 -4.04 -32.95 -4.08
N ALA A 53 -3.44 -33.25 -2.92
CA ALA A 53 -3.01 -32.22 -1.98
C ALA A 53 -1.90 -31.36 -2.58
N GLN A 54 -1.01 -31.96 -3.38
CA GLN A 54 0.05 -31.25 -4.07
C GLN A 54 -0.47 -30.31 -5.17
N GLU A 55 -1.52 -30.69 -5.89
CA GLU A 55 -2.21 -29.81 -6.83
C GLU A 55 -2.86 -28.61 -6.13
N GLN A 56 -3.58 -28.86 -5.03
CA GLN A 56 -4.18 -27.77 -4.24
C GLN A 56 -3.13 -26.84 -3.63
N ALA A 57 -2.02 -27.40 -3.13
CA ALA A 57 -0.92 -26.60 -2.60
C ALA A 57 -0.31 -25.67 -3.66
N GLN A 58 -0.25 -26.09 -4.93
CA GLN A 58 0.20 -25.23 -6.03
C GLN A 58 -0.75 -24.06 -6.29
N LEU A 59 -2.06 -24.30 -6.22
CA LEU A 59 -3.06 -23.24 -6.37
C LEU A 59 -2.94 -22.21 -5.24
N ILE A 60 -2.85 -22.67 -3.99
CA ILE A 60 -2.69 -21.79 -2.82
C ILE A 60 -1.37 -21.01 -2.88
N MET A 61 -0.27 -21.63 -3.36
CA MET A 61 0.97 -20.90 -3.58
C MET A 61 0.83 -19.77 -4.61
N ALA A 62 0.06 -20.00 -5.67
CA ALA A 62 -0.20 -18.97 -6.67
C ALA A 62 -1.03 -17.82 -6.09
N GLU A 63 -2.07 -18.13 -5.31
CA GLU A 63 -2.89 -17.14 -4.62
C GLU A 63 -2.08 -16.32 -3.60
N ILE A 64 -1.24 -16.97 -2.79
CA ILE A 64 -0.32 -16.29 -1.87
C ILE A 64 0.59 -15.32 -2.61
N LYS A 65 1.10 -15.71 -3.79
CA LYS A 65 1.98 -14.87 -4.59
C LYS A 65 1.24 -13.63 -5.11
N GLU A 66 0.01 -13.80 -5.57
CA GLU A 66 -0.84 -12.70 -6.01
C GLU A 66 -1.17 -11.75 -4.86
N MET A 67 -1.62 -12.26 -3.72
CA MET A 67 -1.88 -11.46 -2.52
C MET A 67 -0.62 -10.71 -2.08
N LYS A 68 0.57 -11.32 -2.12
CA LYS A 68 1.82 -10.61 -1.79
C LYS A 68 2.15 -9.49 -2.76
N ALA A 69 1.83 -9.65 -4.05
CA ALA A 69 2.03 -8.58 -5.03
C ALA A 69 1.07 -7.41 -4.74
N GLU A 70 -0.20 -7.69 -4.45
CA GLU A 70 -1.18 -6.68 -4.04
C GLU A 70 -0.75 -5.97 -2.75
N LEU A 71 -0.29 -6.72 -1.74
CA LEU A 71 0.25 -6.18 -0.49
C LEU A 71 1.33 -5.14 -0.76
N SER A 72 2.30 -5.49 -1.63
CA SER A 72 3.41 -4.60 -1.95
C SER A 72 2.95 -3.31 -2.62
N VAL A 73 1.96 -3.38 -3.51
CA VAL A 73 1.37 -2.20 -4.15
C VAL A 73 0.64 -1.32 -3.13
N LEU A 74 -0.12 -1.92 -2.22
CA LEU A 74 -0.82 -1.19 -1.16
C LEU A 74 0.17 -0.54 -0.19
N GLU A 75 1.24 -1.22 0.20
CA GLU A 75 2.29 -0.67 1.05
C GLU A 75 3.02 0.50 0.39
N GLN A 76 3.33 0.41 -0.91
CA GLN A 76 3.91 1.51 -1.68
C GLN A 76 2.95 2.70 -1.81
N SER A 77 1.66 2.41 -2.00
CA SER A 77 0.61 3.44 -2.06
C SER A 77 0.47 4.15 -0.72
N LEU A 78 0.45 3.40 0.39
CA LEU A 78 0.41 3.93 1.74
C LEU A 78 1.64 4.79 2.05
N ALA A 79 2.83 4.33 1.66
CA ALA A 79 4.07 5.09 1.82
C ALA A 79 4.03 6.41 1.04
N SER A 80 3.52 6.39 -0.20
CA SER A 80 3.37 7.56 -1.06
C SER A 80 2.37 8.58 -0.49
N MET A 81 1.25 8.11 0.07
CA MET A 81 0.27 8.96 0.76
C MET A 81 0.87 9.58 2.02
N LYS A 82 1.59 8.79 2.84
CA LYS A 82 2.26 9.28 4.05
C LYS A 82 3.38 10.30 3.77
N SER A 83 4.06 10.20 2.62
CA SER A 83 5.11 11.16 2.24
C SER A 83 4.59 12.45 1.61
N GLY A 84 3.27 12.62 1.47
CA GLY A 84 2.65 13.82 0.89
C GLY A 84 2.64 13.87 -0.64
N GLY A 85 2.65 12.71 -1.32
CA GLY A 85 2.69 12.61 -2.77
C GLY A 85 4.10 12.79 -3.37
N PRO A 86 4.26 12.74 -4.71
CA PRO A 86 5.56 12.89 -5.35
C PRO A 86 6.24 14.17 -4.88
N LYS A 87 7.44 14.06 -4.31
CA LYS A 87 8.30 15.22 -4.06
C LYS A 87 8.58 15.86 -5.41
N LEU A 88 7.79 16.86 -5.79
CA LEU A 88 8.21 17.85 -6.78
C LEU A 88 9.48 18.46 -6.19
N ARG A 89 10.63 17.98 -6.68
CA ARG A 89 11.93 18.58 -6.42
C ARG A 89 11.75 20.05 -6.77
N SER A 90 11.55 20.88 -5.75
CA SER A 90 11.50 22.33 -5.89
C SER A 90 12.88 22.70 -6.40
N GLY A 91 12.99 22.78 -7.73
CA GLY A 91 14.14 23.29 -8.44
C GLY A 91 14.22 24.76 -8.11
N LYS A 92 14.74 25.08 -6.92
CA LYS A 92 15.23 26.41 -6.60
C LYS A 92 16.44 26.59 -7.51
N GLY A 93 16.20 27.27 -8.61
CA GLY A 93 17.10 27.47 -9.73
C GLY A 93 18.48 27.96 -9.29
N ASP A 94 19.44 27.38 -10.00
CA ASP A 94 20.86 27.67 -10.17
C ASP A 94 21.39 29.04 -9.64
N PRO A 95 22.45 29.07 -8.79
CA PRO A 95 23.10 30.32 -8.36
C PRO A 95 23.91 31.03 -9.45
N ARG A 96 23.84 30.62 -10.72
CA ARG A 96 24.65 31.19 -11.82
C ARG A 96 24.13 32.48 -12.46
N ASP A 97 23.06 33.09 -11.94
CA ASP A 97 22.43 34.26 -12.57
C ASP A 97 22.68 35.63 -11.87
N ARG A 98 23.82 35.83 -11.19
CA ARG A 98 24.21 37.18 -10.70
C ARG A 98 25.70 37.51 -10.85
N ARG A 99 26.32 37.07 -11.95
CA ARG A 99 27.54 37.73 -12.46
C ARG A 99 27.28 38.24 -13.87
N ARG A 100 26.59 39.38 -13.97
CA ARG A 100 26.73 40.35 -15.06
C ARG A 100 26.63 41.73 -14.47
#